data_AF-A0A2E7LU16-F1
#
_entry.id   AF-A0A2E7LU16-F1
#
_cell.length_a   1.000
_cell.length_b   1.000
_cell.length_c   1.000
_cell.angle_alpha   90.00
_cell.angle_beta   90.00
_cell.angle_gamma   90.00
#
_symmetry.space_group_name_H-M   'P 1'
#
loop_
_entity.id
_entity.type
_entity.pdbx_description
1 polymer ?
#
loop_
_entity_poly.entity_id
_entity_poly.type
_entity_poly.pdbx_seq_one_letter_code
_entity_poly.pdbx_strand_id
1 'polypeptide(L)' 'MTYNQLQKILPNDEIHYISDSTQFFIDNKINSKKFKNNTFILFEYTIEYFQDTIERLNKNNIEYSIYTDDFDLDYIII' A
#
# COMPACT_ATOMS: atom_id res chain seq x y z
N MET A 1 -3.68 -13.15 1.08
CA MET A 1 -4.71 -12.14 0.77
C MET A 1 -4.83 -12.03 -0.75
N THR A 2 -6.03 -12.01 -1.32
CA THR A 2 -6.24 -11.69 -2.76
C THR A 2 -6.71 -10.25 -2.92
N TYR A 3 -6.57 -9.69 -4.13
CA TYR A 3 -7.04 -8.33 -4.45
C TYR A 3 -8.52 -8.14 -4.09
N ASN A 4 -9.38 -9.06 -4.53
CA ASN A 4 -10.83 -9.02 -4.25
C ASN A 4 -11.17 -9.13 -2.75
N GLN A 5 -10.31 -9.76 -1.95
CA GLN A 5 -10.48 -9.79 -0.50
C GLN A 5 -10.13 -8.43 0.12
N LEU A 6 -8.99 -7.85 -0.29
CA LEU A 6 -8.53 -6.56 0.22
C LEU A 6 -9.48 -5.41 -0.21
N GLN A 7 -9.94 -5.40 -1.47
CA GLN A 7 -10.90 -4.40 -1.97
C GLN A 7 -12.23 -4.43 -1.21
N LYS A 8 -12.68 -5.61 -0.73
CA LYS A 8 -13.90 -5.65 0.11
C LYS A 8 -13.72 -4.99 1.47
N ILE A 9 -12.50 -4.98 1.99
CA ILE A 9 -12.15 -4.34 3.27
C ILE A 9 -11.95 -2.84 3.07
N LEU A 10 -11.32 -2.48 1.95
CA LEU A 10 -10.98 -1.12 1.54
C LEU A 10 -11.73 -0.75 0.23
N PRO A 11 -13.06 -0.59 0.28
CA PRO A 11 -13.88 -0.46 -0.93
C PRO A 11 -13.60 0.80 -1.75
N ASN A 12 -13.09 1.86 -1.11
CA ASN A 12 -12.86 3.16 -1.72
C ASN A 12 -11.37 3.43 -2.00
N ASP A 13 -10.47 2.52 -1.61
CA ASP A 13 -9.03 2.70 -1.77
C ASP A 13 -8.58 2.14 -3.12
N GLU A 14 -7.67 2.86 -3.79
CA GLU A 14 -6.97 2.34 -4.96
C GLU A 14 -5.83 1.41 -4.53
N ILE A 15 -6.01 0.12 -4.81
CA ILE A 15 -5.02 -0.93 -4.49
C ILE A 15 -4.19 -1.23 -5.73
N HIS A 16 -2.87 -1.23 -5.60
CA HIS A 16 -1.95 -1.65 -6.65
C HIS A 16 -1.19 -2.91 -6.25
N TYR A 17 -0.80 -3.73 -7.24
CA TYR A 17 0.21 -4.76 -7.00
C TYR A 17 1.60 -4.12 -6.97
N ILE A 18 2.46 -4.58 -6.06
CA ILE A 18 3.86 -4.13 -6.00
C ILE A 18 4.59 -4.39 -7.33
N SER A 19 4.25 -5.46 -8.04
CA SER A 19 4.81 -5.76 -9.37
C SER A 19 4.56 -4.66 -10.39
N ASP A 20 3.43 -3.97 -10.27
CA ASP A 20 2.98 -2.97 -11.23
C ASP A 20 3.54 -1.58 -10.90
N SER A 21 3.99 -1.38 -9.66
CA SER A 21 4.60 -0.14 -9.17
C SER A 21 6.11 -0.06 -9.36
N THR A 22 6.67 -0.80 -10.33
CA THR A 22 8.14 -0.84 -10.56
C THR A 22 8.73 0.55 -10.82
N GLN A 23 8.04 1.40 -11.58
CA GLN A 23 8.53 2.75 -11.89
C GLN A 23 8.58 3.65 -10.64
N PHE A 24 7.58 3.57 -9.76
CA PHE A 24 7.56 4.29 -8.48
C PHE A 24 8.80 3.99 -7.64
N PHE A 25 9.20 2.71 -7.54
CA PHE A 25 10.39 2.32 -6.78
C PHE A 25 11.69 2.81 -7.43
N ILE A 26 11.76 2.84 -8.77
CA ILE A 26 12.93 3.38 -9.50
C ILE A 26 13.07 4.88 -9.24
N ASP A 27 11.98 5.63 -9.41
CA ASP A 27 11.97 7.09 -9.31
C ASP A 27 12.35 7.56 -7.90
N ASN A 28 11.85 6.86 -6.87
CA ASN A 28 12.13 7.14 -5.46
C ASN A 28 13.39 6.41 -4.93
N LYS A 29 14.17 5.74 -5.80
CA LYS A 29 15.40 5.01 -5.42
C LYS A 29 15.19 3.99 -4.29
N ILE A 30 13.99 3.41 -4.22
CA ILE A 30 13.61 2.41 -3.21
C ILE A 30 14.03 1.01 -3.68
N ASN A 31 14.73 0.26 -2.83
CA ASN A 31 15.03 -1.14 -3.10
C ASN A 31 13.77 -2.03 -2.93
N SER A 32 13.01 -2.22 -4.02
CA SER A 32 11.77 -3.02 -4.03
C SER A 32 11.95 -4.48 -3.59
N LYS A 33 13.17 -5.04 -3.67
CA LYS A 33 13.46 -6.42 -3.19
C LYS A 33 13.20 -6.59 -1.70
N LYS A 34 13.18 -5.50 -0.91
CA LYS A 34 12.84 -5.56 0.51
C LYS A 34 11.37 -5.96 0.74
N PHE A 35 10.51 -5.79 -0.27
CA PHE A 35 9.08 -6.09 -0.24
C PHE A 35 8.72 -7.40 -0.96
N LYS A 36 9.69 -8.29 -1.19
CA LYS A 36 9.47 -9.54 -1.94
C LYS A 36 8.41 -10.49 -1.34
N ASN A 37 8.05 -10.29 -0.07
CA ASN A 37 7.03 -11.09 0.64
C ASN A 37 5.68 -10.35 0.73
N ASN A 38 5.61 -9.10 0.27
CA ASN A 38 4.41 -8.29 0.24
C ASN A 38 3.78 -8.37 -1.16
N THR A 39 2.49 -8.05 -1.26
CA THR A 39 1.73 -8.18 -2.50
C THR A 39 1.20 -6.84 -3.01
N PHE A 40 0.74 -5.99 -2.11
CA PHE A 40 0.02 -4.77 -2.45
C PHE A 40 0.74 -3.51 -1.93
N ILE A 41 0.49 -2.42 -2.64
CA ILE A 41 0.89 -1.08 -2.25
C ILE A 41 -0.28 -0.13 -2.44
N LEU A 42 -0.49 0.73 -1.45
CA LEU A 42 -1.49 1.81 -1.45
C LEU A 42 -0.75 3.13 -1.27
N PHE A 43 -1.14 4.16 -2.01
CA PHE A 43 -0.52 5.48 -1.94
C PHE A 43 -1.44 6.46 -1.23
N GLU A 44 -0.92 7.29 -0.34
CA GLU A 44 -1.70 8.27 0.42
C GLU A 44 -2.60 9.14 -0.48
N TYR A 45 -2.10 9.52 -1.67
CA TYR A 45 -2.82 10.39 -2.60
C TYR A 45 -3.87 9.67 -3.46
N THR A 46 -3.99 8.34 -3.38
CA THR A 46 -5.00 7.54 -4.12
C THR A 46 -5.98 6.80 -3.23
N ILE A 47 -5.78 6.81 -1.91
CA ILE A 47 -6.72 6.25 -0.95
C ILE A 47 -7.64 7.34 -0.40
N GLU A 48 -8.79 6.95 0.15
CA GLU A 48 -9.81 7.93 0.57
C GLU A 48 -9.36 8.75 1.77
N TYR A 49 -9.11 8.08 2.90
CA TYR A 49 -8.64 8.71 4.14
C TYR A 49 -7.69 7.77 4.87
N PHE A 50 -6.44 8.21 5.02
CA PHE A 50 -5.35 7.38 5.52
C PHE A 50 -5.67 6.69 6.85
N GLN A 51 -6.23 7.41 7.83
CA GLN A 51 -6.57 6.83 9.14
C GLN A 51 -7.67 5.77 9.03
N ASP A 52 -8.70 5.97 8.19
CA ASP A 52 -9.75 4.97 7.98
C ASP A 52 -9.17 3.69 7.35
N THR A 53 -8.25 3.83 6.39
CA THR A 53 -7.52 2.70 5.80
C THR A 53 -6.78 1.92 6.88
N ILE A 54 -6.00 2.61 7.73
CA ILE A 54 -5.25 2.00 8.83
C ILE A 54 -6.19 1.29 9.83
N GLU A 55 -7.29 1.92 10.23
CA GLU A 55 -8.28 1.32 11.13
C GLU A 55 -8.89 0.05 10.54
N ARG A 56 -9.22 0.06 9.23
CA ARG A 56 -9.76 -1.11 8.52
C ARG A 56 -8.75 -2.23 8.41
N LEU A 57 -7.48 -1.93 8.14
CA LEU A 57 -6.40 -2.93 8.11
C LEU A 57 -6.23 -3.58 9.50
N ASN A 58 -6.15 -2.77 10.55
CA ASN A 58 -6.03 -3.25 11.93
C ASN A 58 -7.22 -4.11 12.37
N LYS A 59 -8.46 -3.64 12.10
CA LYS A 59 -9.69 -4.39 12.44
C LYS A 59 -9.76 -5.76 11.77
N ASN A 60 -9.10 -5.95 10.64
CA ASN A 60 -9.06 -7.20 9.89
C ASN A 60 -7.76 -8.00 10.10
N ASN A 61 -6.90 -7.59 11.05
CA ASN A 61 -5.61 -8.22 11.34
C ASN A 61 -4.71 -8.35 10.09
N ILE A 62 -4.71 -7.31 9.26
CA ILE A 62 -3.84 -7.26 8.08
C ILE A 62 -2.53 -6.63 8.51
N GLU A 63 -1.43 -7.38 8.36
CA GLU A 63 -0.09 -6.83 8.56
C GLU A 63 0.23 -5.83 7.45
N TYR A 64 0.79 -4.69 7.83
CA TYR A 64 1.22 -3.65 6.91
C TYR A 64 2.45 -2.92 7.45
N SER A 65 3.10 -2.14 6.60
CA SER A 65 4.16 -1.20 6.98
C SER A 65 3.96 0.12 6.25
N ILE A 66 4.21 1.22 6.95
CA ILE A 66 4.10 2.58 6.41
C ILE A 66 5.51 3.10 6.13
N TYR A 67 5.66 3.76 5.00
CA TYR A 67 6.88 4.44 4.59
C TYR A 67 6.50 5.77 3.95
N THR A 68 7.47 6.69 3.90
CA THR A 68 7.32 8.00 3.26
C THR A 68 8.29 8.08 2.09
N ASP A 69 7.85 8.63 0.97
CA ASP A 69 8.68 8.84 -0.22
C ASP A 69 9.45 10.18 -0.19
N ASP A 70 10.17 10.49 -1.26
CA ASP A 70 10.99 11.72 -1.36
C ASP A 70 10.14 13.01 -1.49
N PHE A 71 8.82 12.90 -1.64
CA PHE A 71 7.86 14.00 -1.72
C PHE A 71 7.06 14.21 -0.42
N ASP A 72 7.50 13.59 0.69
CA ASP A 72 6.80 13.58 1.98
C ASP A 72 5.38 12.97 1.90
N LEU A 73 5.15 12.05 0.95
CA LEU A 73 3.88 11.31 0.82
C LEU A 73 4.02 9.89 1.37
N ASP A 74 3.06 9.47 2.17
CA ASP A 74 3.04 8.14 2.75
C ASP A 74 2.55 7.07 1.75
N TYR A 75 3.06 5.85 1.91
CA TYR A 75 2.56 4.67 1.22
C TYR A 75 2.57 3.46 2.15
N ILE A 76 1.56 2.61 1.96
CA ILE A 76 1.32 1.43 2.79
C ILE A 76 1.70 0.19 1.98
N ILE A 77 2.56 -0.63 2.54
CA ILE A 77 2.96 -1.93 1.98
C ILE A 77 2.23 -3.04 2.74
N ILE A 78 1.52 -3.89 1.99
CA ILE A 78 0.75 -5.04 2.49
C ILE A 78 1.28 -6.32 1.85
#